data_AF-A0A1Q2SL59-F1
#
_entry.id   AF-A0A1Q2SL59-F1
#
_cell.length_a   1.000
_cell.length_b   1.000
_cell.length_c   1.000
_cell.angle_alpha   90.00
_cell.angle_beta   90.00
_cell.angle_gamma   90.00
#
_symmetry.space_group_name_H-M   'P 1'
#
loop_
_entity.id
_entity.type
_entity.pdbx_description
1 polymer ?
#
loop_
_entity_poly.entity_id
_entity_poly.type
_entity_poly.pdbx_seq_one_letter_code
_entity_poly.pdbx_strand_id
1 'polypeptide(L)' 'MTDYIPISCDLHDHLEILATFRKPCQIAYRTTHSEVVEILDTIVDIYTKNKEEFVLLDSGKSTRLDMLIKVDGQPYQE' A
#
# COMPACT_ATOMS: atom_id res chain seq x y z
N MET A 1 -26.93 -15.31 0.14
CA MET A 1 -26.25 -14.15 -0.49
C MET A 1 -24.94 -13.98 0.24
N THR A 2 -23.86 -13.96 -0.52
CA THR A 2 -22.49 -14.25 -0.13
C THR A 2 -21.99 -13.32 0.97
N ASP A 3 -21.74 -13.89 2.15
CA ASP A 3 -21.16 -13.22 3.32
C ASP A 3 -19.67 -12.97 3.03
N TYR A 4 -19.40 -11.88 2.32
CA TYR A 4 -18.06 -11.35 2.09
C TYR A 4 -17.67 -10.57 3.34
N ILE A 5 -16.65 -11.06 4.05
CA ILE A 5 -16.06 -10.38 5.20
C ILE A 5 -15.14 -9.29 4.63
N PRO A 6 -15.51 -7.99 4.70
CA PRO A 6 -14.69 -6.94 4.12
C PRO A 6 -13.38 -6.86 4.90
N ILE A 7 -12.28 -6.99 4.18
CA ILE A 7 -10.95 -6.61 4.67
C ILE A 7 -11.07 -5.12 5.03
N SER A 8 -10.82 -4.80 6.30
CA SER A 8 -10.86 -3.47 6.95
C SER A 8 -11.20 -2.32 6.00
N CYS A 9 -12.45 -1.85 6.07
CA CYS A 9 -13.01 -0.78 5.22
C CYS A 9 -12.08 0.45 5.10
N ASP A 10 -11.34 0.80 6.15
CA ASP A 10 -10.39 1.92 6.14
C ASP A 10 -9.24 1.76 5.14
N LEU A 11 -8.66 0.57 5.00
CA LEU A 11 -7.49 0.38 4.16
C LEU A 11 -7.88 0.36 2.67
N HIS A 12 -8.96 -0.37 2.35
CA HIS A 12 -9.44 -0.50 0.98
C HIS A 12 -9.92 0.84 0.42
N ASP A 13 -10.60 1.66 1.23
CA ASP A 13 -11.09 2.99 0.84
C ASP A 13 -9.91 3.97 0.65
N HIS A 14 -8.93 3.97 1.57
CA HIS A 14 -7.75 4.84 1.46
C HIS A 14 -6.89 4.50 0.25
N LEU A 15 -6.77 3.21 -0.06
CA LEU A 15 -6.08 2.71 -1.23
C LEU A 15 -6.83 3.05 -2.53
N GLU A 16 -8.16 2.96 -2.54
CA GLU A 16 -9.00 3.37 -3.68
C GLU A 16 -8.89 4.88 -3.94
N ILE A 17 -8.81 5.69 -2.88
CA ILE A 17 -8.52 7.13 -2.95
C ILE A 17 -7.15 7.36 -3.59
N LEU A 18 -6.09 6.69 -3.12
CA LEU A 18 -4.73 6.84 -3.66
C LEU A 18 -4.66 6.43 -5.14
N ALA A 19 -5.25 5.30 -5.51
CA ALA A 19 -5.34 4.82 -6.89
C ALA A 19 -6.19 5.75 -7.78
N THR A 20 -7.23 6.37 -7.22
CA THR A 20 -8.07 7.36 -7.92
C THR A 20 -7.31 8.65 -8.19
N PHE A 21 -6.57 9.15 -7.19
CA PHE A 21 -5.81 10.39 -7.32
C PHE A 21 -4.55 10.22 -8.18
N ARG A 22 -4.01 9.00 -8.32
CA ARG A 22 -2.76 8.69 -9.04
C ARG A 22 -1.67 9.72 -8.73
N LYS A 23 -1.55 10.07 -7.46
CA LYS A 23 -0.56 11.04 -7.01
C LYS A 23 0.73 10.31 -6.64
N PRO A 24 1.90 10.87 -6.98
CA PRO A 24 3.15 10.37 -6.47
C PRO A 24 3.20 10.61 -4.97
N CYS A 25 3.33 9.55 -4.20
CA CYS A 25 3.35 9.58 -2.74
C CYS A 25 4.68 9.01 -2.23
N GLN A 26 5.14 9.52 -1.08
CA GLN A 26 6.33 8.99 -0.42
C GLN A 26 5.99 7.73 0.36
N ILE A 27 6.50 6.59 -0.09
CA ILE A 27 6.27 5.27 0.45
C ILE A 27 7.52 4.85 1.22
N ALA A 28 7.41 4.78 2.54
CA ALA A 28 8.44 4.25 3.42
C ALA A 28 8.09 2.81 3.81
N TYR A 29 8.97 1.87 3.50
CA TYR A 29 8.82 0.46 3.90
C TYR A 29 10.09 -0.09 4.54
N ARG A 30 9.93 -1.09 5.40
CA ARG A 30 11.05 -1.80 6.02
C ARG A 30 11.49 -2.96 5.15
N THR A 31 12.77 -3.04 4.86
CA THR A 31 13.36 -4.17 4.15
C THR A 31 13.75 -5.29 5.14
N THR A 32 14.11 -6.45 4.59
CA THR A 32 14.60 -7.61 5.36
C THR A 32 15.86 -7.32 6.19
N HIS A 33 16.64 -6.29 5.85
CA HIS A 33 17.80 -5.83 6.61
C HIS A 33 17.46 -4.87 7.75
N SER A 34 16.17 -4.69 8.07
CA SER A 34 15.70 -3.67 9.02
C SER A 34 15.99 -2.23 8.60
N GLU A 35 16.32 -1.99 7.34
CA GLU A 35 16.50 -0.65 6.80
C GLU A 35 15.15 -0.10 6.36
N VAL A 36 14.90 1.18 6.66
CA VAL A 36 13.73 1.90 6.16
C VAL A 36 14.12 2.49 4.81
N VAL A 37 13.43 2.06 3.77
CA VAL A 37 13.62 2.58 2.42
C VAL A 37 12.42 3.44 2.07
N GLU A 38 12.69 4.68 1.70
CA GLU A 38 11.70 5.65 1.24
C GLU A 38 11.80 5.78 -0.28
N ILE A 39 10.71 5.52 -0.97
CA ILE A 39 10.59 5.70 -2.42
C ILE A 39 9.48 6.70 -2.70
N LEU A 40 9.64 7.50 -3.76
CA LEU A 40 8.58 8.38 -4.25
C LEU A 40 8.00 7.75 -5.51
N ASP A 41 6.80 7.21 -5.40
CA ASP A 41 6.15 6.48 -6.50
C ASP A 41 4.63 6.63 -6.41
N THR A 42 3.94 6.34 -7.50
CA THR A 42 2.50 6.50 -7.60
C THR A 42 1.84 5.13 -7.46
N ILE A 43 0.92 4.98 -6.51
CA ILE A 43 0.14 3.76 -6.37
C ILE A 43 -0.88 3.73 -7.51
N VAL A 44 -0.76 2.71 -8.38
CA VAL A 44 -1.65 2.52 -9.53
C VAL A 44 -2.78 1.56 -9.18
N ASP A 45 -2.45 0.50 -8.46
CA ASP A 45 -3.40 -0.56 -8.13
C ASP A 45 -2.93 -1.30 -6.86
N ILE A 46 -3.84 -1.94 -6.14
CA ILE A 46 -3.50 -2.78 -4.99
C ILE A 46 -4.15 -4.14 -5.21
N TYR A 47 -3.35 -5.18 -5.06
CA TYR A 47 -3.80 -6.54 -5.20
C TYR A 47 -3.37 -7.38 -4.01
N THR A 48 -4.24 -8.31 -3.61
CA THR A 48 -3.92 -9.30 -2.58
C THR A 48 -3.39 -10.57 -3.25
N LYS A 49 -2.23 -11.05 -2.80
CA LYS A 49 -1.64 -12.30 -3.26
C LYS A 49 -1.21 -13.11 -2.04
N ASN A 50 -1.63 -14.38 -1.96
CA ASN A 50 -1.30 -15.28 -0.83
C ASN A 50 -1.72 -14.76 0.56
N LYS A 51 -2.88 -14.09 0.67
CA LYS A 51 -3.35 -13.40 1.90
C LYS A 51 -2.49 -12.21 2.34
N GLU A 52 -1.62 -11.72 1.45
CA GLU A 52 -0.76 -10.59 1.70
C GLU A 52 -1.08 -9.51 0.68
N GLU A 53 -1.07 -8.25 1.12
CA GLU A 53 -1.45 -7.12 0.27
C GLU A 53 -0.22 -6.51 -0.39
N PHE A 54 -0.34 -6.21 -1.69
CA PHE A 54 0.72 -5.65 -2.51
C PHE A 54 0.20 -4.42 -3.24
N VAL A 55 0.95 -3.33 -3.16
CA VAL A 55 0.73 -2.12 -3.95
C VAL A 55 1.54 -2.22 -5.23
N LEU A 56 0.85 -2.10 -6.37
CA LEU A 56 1.43 -1.90 -7.68
C LEU A 56 1.69 -0.40 -7.88
N LEU A 57 2.93 -0.08 -8.22
CA LEU A 57 3.40 1.26 -8.47
C LEU A 57 3.44 1.53 -9.98
N ASP A 58 3.35 2.81 -10.36
CA ASP A 58 3.38 3.25 -11.76
C ASP A 58 4.69 2.89 -12.45
N SER A 59 5.80 2.87 -11.70
CA SER A 59 7.09 2.34 -12.17
C SER A 59 7.05 0.84 -12.56
N GLY A 60 5.93 0.13 -12.36
CA GLY A 60 5.79 -1.31 -12.56
C GLY A 60 6.39 -2.15 -11.41
N LYS A 61 6.82 -1.51 -10.33
CA LYS A 61 7.29 -2.16 -9.11
C LYS A 61 6.09 -2.52 -8.23
N SER A 62 6.18 -3.64 -7.53
CA SER A 62 5.22 -3.98 -6.49
C SER A 62 5.92 -4.08 -5.15
N THR A 63 5.33 -3.49 -4.11
CA THR A 63 5.82 -3.61 -2.73
C THR A 63 4.74 -4.12 -1.80
N ARG A 64 5.15 -4.76 -0.70
CA ARG A 64 4.21 -5.31 0.28
C ARG A 64 3.68 -4.20 1.17
N LEU A 65 2.36 -4.16 1.30
CA LEU A 65 1.67 -3.22 2.15
C LEU A 65 1.98 -3.47 3.63
N ASP A 66 2.11 -4.74 4.01
CA ASP A 66 2.50 -5.20 5.35
C ASP A 66 3.87 -4.68 5.82
N MET A 67 4.75 -4.31 4.88
CA MET A 67 6.06 -3.72 5.18
C MET A 67 6.03 -2.20 5.15
N LEU A 68 4.91 -1.57 4.77
CA LEU A 68 4.77 -0.11 4.76
C LEU A 68 4.70 0.41 6.18
N ILE A 69 5.60 1.36 6.45
CA ILE A 69 5.62 2.12 7.70
C ILE A 69 4.84 3.43 7.50
N LYS A 70 5.02 4.07 6.35
CA LYS A 70 4.52 5.42 6.07
C LYS A 70 4.16 5.55 4.61
N VAL A 71 3.04 6.19 4.29
CA VAL A 71 2.69 6.59 2.92
C VAL A 71 2.28 8.05 2.94
N ASP A 72 2.82 8.84 2.02
CA ASP A 72 2.55 10.27 1.86
C ASP A 72 2.78 11.10 3.14
N GLY A 73 3.73 10.66 3.98
CA GLY A 73 3.98 11.33 5.26
C GLY A 73 2.97 11.00 6.36
N GLN A 74 2.01 10.09 6.13
CA GLN A 74 1.13 9.54 7.15
C GLN A 74 1.63 8.15 7.63
N PRO A 75 1.80 7.93 8.94
CA PRO A 75 2.10 6.60 9.47
C PRO A 75 0.89 5.68 9.31
N TYR A 76 1.13 4.43 8.88
CA TYR A 76 0.05 3.44 8.66
C TYR A 76 -0.07 2.41 9.81
N GLN A 77 0.78 2.49 10.84
CA GLN A 77 0.64 1.69 12.07
C GLN A 77 0.64 2.61 13.30
N GLU A 78 -0.44 2.56 14.09
CA GLU A 78 -0.44 2.88 15.52
C GLU A 78 -0.73 1.61 16.33
#